data_AF-A0A2E9R5M4-F1
#
_entry.id   AF-A0A2E9R5M4-F1
#
_cell.length_a   1.000
_cell.length_b   1.000
_cell.length_c   1.000
_cell.angle_alpha   90.00
_cell.angle_beta   90.00
_cell.angle_gamma   90.00
#
_symmetry.space_group_name_H-M   'P 1'
#
loop_
_entity.id
_entity.type
_entity.pdbx_description
1 polymer ?
#
loop_
_entity_poly.entity_id
_entity_poly.type
_entity_poly.pdbx_seq_one_letter_code
_entity_poly.pdbx_strand_id
1 'polypeptide(L)'
;MQTDLQTYRWMEARAALRTQHLIALPLGLLLGVLSSFLMPAMPPMVLKVFGTMFQAKTWTDSILLNDYLAFFVILYWLGIFDLLRIYIVPAEERYLDVLLSKPLTRTQYLMARVWPTFAVLLALGVLLVVGYWMKIALINGLGELNTLAYFSASAIVVSFTLFVLSIVMFAFMFFDETYNALVVACAACILPLLPASMYMYRPDVFTSAVLKYTVVFPANLLWSPSSNLLWACVLAPAFLGGAYLFILLTGKRLESMDSI
;
A
#
# COMPACT_ATOMS: atom_id res chain seq x y z
N MET A 1 -16.90 21.39 28.81
CA MET A 1 -17.08 21.83 27.40
C MET A 1 -17.11 20.57 26.55
N GLN A 2 -18.30 20.05 26.21
CA GLN A 2 -18.42 18.84 25.38
C GLN A 2 -18.02 19.21 23.96
N THR A 3 -16.85 18.79 23.52
CA THR A 3 -16.50 18.88 22.09
C THR A 3 -17.38 17.88 21.36
N ASP A 4 -18.22 18.37 20.45
CA ASP A 4 -19.03 17.51 19.59
C ASP A 4 -18.12 16.51 18.84
N LEU A 5 -18.52 15.24 18.80
CA LEU A 5 -17.82 14.16 18.11
C LEU A 5 -17.53 14.53 16.64
N GLN A 6 -18.44 15.30 16.02
CA GLN A 6 -18.25 15.79 14.65
C GLN A 6 -17.06 16.74 14.55
N THR A 7 -16.96 17.70 15.45
CA THR A 7 -15.83 18.63 15.54
C THR A 7 -14.51 17.89 15.76
N TYR A 8 -14.52 16.87 16.62
CA TYR A 8 -13.35 16.02 16.84
C TYR A 8 -12.91 15.28 15.57
N ARG A 9 -13.84 14.60 14.89
CA ARG A 9 -13.57 13.90 13.63
C ARG A 9 -13.02 14.83 12.56
N TRP A 10 -13.54 16.04 12.48
CA TRP A 10 -13.10 17.02 11.48
C TRP A 10 -11.70 17.56 11.77
N MET A 11 -11.36 17.78 13.05
CA MET A 11 -9.99 18.16 13.44
C MET A 11 -8.99 17.05 13.11
N GLU A 12 -9.30 15.81 13.44
CA GLU A 12 -8.46 14.65 13.08
C GLU A 12 -8.35 14.49 11.56
N ALA A 13 -9.44 14.70 10.82
CA ALA A 13 -9.42 14.65 9.35
C ALA A 13 -8.51 15.71 8.72
N ARG A 14 -8.50 16.93 9.25
CA ARG A 14 -7.58 17.98 8.82
C ARG A 14 -6.14 17.67 9.17
N ALA A 15 -5.90 17.03 10.31
CA ALA A 15 -4.57 16.65 10.78
C ALA A 15 -4.00 15.38 10.11
N ALA A 16 -4.83 14.64 9.39
CA ALA A 16 -4.43 13.42 8.70
C ALA A 16 -3.48 13.69 7.52
N LEU A 17 -3.68 14.79 6.80
CA LEU A 17 -2.74 15.22 5.77
C LEU A 17 -1.54 15.91 6.41
N ARG A 18 -0.35 15.32 6.26
CA ARG A 18 0.88 15.75 6.92
C ARG A 18 1.92 16.14 5.89
N THR A 19 2.91 16.91 6.32
CA THR A 19 4.03 17.36 5.47
C THR A 19 4.75 16.18 4.80
N GLN A 20 4.89 15.05 5.49
CA GLN A 20 5.51 13.85 4.92
C GLN A 20 4.77 13.34 3.67
N HIS A 21 3.43 13.45 3.62
CA HIS A 21 2.63 13.09 2.45
C HIS A 21 2.88 14.04 1.29
N LEU A 22 2.96 15.34 1.60
CA LEU A 22 3.24 16.39 0.64
C LEU A 22 4.65 16.32 0.05
N ILE A 23 5.62 15.78 0.80
CA ILE A 23 6.99 15.55 0.33
C ILE A 23 7.11 14.22 -0.42
N ALA A 24 6.50 13.16 0.09
CA ALA A 24 6.63 11.82 -0.48
C ALA A 24 5.97 11.70 -1.85
N LEU A 25 4.86 12.40 -2.10
CA LEU A 25 4.20 12.40 -3.41
C LEU A 25 5.12 12.92 -4.53
N PRO A 26 5.63 14.17 -4.50
CA PRO A 26 6.51 14.67 -5.56
C PRO A 26 7.81 13.89 -5.63
N LEU A 27 8.36 13.42 -4.51
CA LEU A 27 9.56 12.57 -4.51
C LEU A 27 9.29 11.24 -5.22
N GLY A 28 8.17 10.57 -4.91
CA GLY A 28 7.75 9.34 -5.57
C GLY A 28 7.51 9.52 -7.07
N LEU A 29 6.88 10.63 -7.46
CA LEU A 29 6.69 11.01 -8.86
C LEU A 29 8.03 11.24 -9.57
N LEU A 30 8.94 12.00 -8.95
CA LEU A 30 10.26 12.26 -9.48
C LEU A 30 11.06 10.96 -9.68
N LEU A 31 11.06 10.06 -8.70
CA LEU A 31 11.73 8.76 -8.80
C LEU A 31 11.16 7.91 -9.95
N GLY A 32 9.84 7.94 -10.15
CA GLY A 32 9.21 7.26 -11.28
C GLY A 32 9.63 7.87 -12.62
N VAL A 33 9.66 9.20 -12.73
CA VAL A 33 10.14 9.91 -13.94
C VAL A 33 11.59 9.53 -14.23
N LEU A 34 12.46 9.58 -13.22
CA LEU A 34 13.86 9.17 -13.35
C LEU A 34 13.99 7.72 -13.80
N SER A 35 13.20 6.79 -13.26
CA SER A 35 13.26 5.38 -13.70
C SER A 35 12.90 5.22 -15.18
N SER A 36 11.96 6.03 -15.68
CA SER A 36 11.51 5.95 -17.08
C SER A 36 12.51 6.55 -18.06
N PHE A 37 13.32 7.50 -17.62
CA PHE A 37 14.46 8.01 -18.40
C PHE A 37 15.69 7.10 -18.31
N LEU A 38 15.98 6.56 -17.12
CA LEU A 38 17.21 5.81 -16.87
C LEU A 38 17.13 4.37 -17.39
N MET A 39 15.98 3.70 -17.28
CA MET A 39 15.85 2.29 -17.71
C MET A 39 16.17 2.09 -19.19
N PRO A 40 15.64 2.89 -20.14
CA PRO A 40 15.98 2.75 -21.56
C PRO A 40 17.46 3.00 -21.88
N ALA A 41 18.16 3.78 -21.04
CA ALA A 41 19.59 4.06 -21.19
C ALA A 41 20.48 2.93 -20.66
N MET A 42 19.92 1.92 -19.98
CA MET A 42 20.68 0.79 -19.47
C MET A 42 21.13 -0.15 -20.61
N PRO A 43 22.21 -0.93 -20.39
CA PRO A 43 22.64 -1.92 -21.37
C PRO A 43 21.53 -2.91 -21.73
N PRO A 44 21.41 -3.35 -23.00
CA PRO A 44 20.36 -4.30 -23.42
C PRO A 44 20.36 -5.63 -22.64
N MET A 45 21.47 -5.98 -22.00
CA MET A 45 21.58 -7.12 -21.11
C MET A 45 20.60 -7.03 -19.93
N VAL A 46 20.36 -5.84 -19.40
CA VAL A 46 19.42 -5.63 -18.29
C VAL A 46 17.99 -5.99 -18.73
N LEU A 47 17.55 -5.55 -19.91
CA LEU A 47 16.24 -5.94 -20.44
C LEU A 47 16.12 -7.45 -20.65
N LYS A 48 17.19 -8.13 -21.09
CA LYS A 48 17.20 -9.60 -21.20
C LYS A 48 17.03 -10.28 -19.83
N VAL A 49 17.63 -9.74 -18.78
CA VAL A 49 17.44 -10.24 -17.40
C VAL A 49 15.99 -10.07 -16.97
N PHE A 50 15.40 -8.88 -17.16
CA PHE A 50 13.98 -8.65 -16.86
C PHE A 50 13.05 -9.53 -17.70
N GLY A 51 13.35 -9.74 -18.98
CA GLY A 51 12.60 -10.67 -19.83
C GLY A 51 12.68 -12.11 -19.37
N THR A 52 13.81 -12.54 -18.83
CA THR A 52 13.98 -13.90 -18.30
C THR A 52 13.27 -14.07 -16.94
N MET A 53 13.48 -13.13 -16.02
CA MET A 53 12.99 -13.22 -14.64
C MET A 53 11.51 -12.86 -14.50
N PHE A 54 11.02 -11.92 -15.31
CA PHE A 54 9.68 -11.35 -15.16
C PHE A 54 8.87 -11.37 -16.44
N GLN A 55 9.35 -12.00 -17.52
CA GLN A 55 8.64 -12.03 -18.82
C GLN A 55 8.31 -10.63 -19.36
N ALA A 56 9.07 -9.62 -18.93
CA ALA A 56 8.99 -8.26 -19.46
C ALA A 56 9.56 -8.23 -20.88
N LYS A 57 8.71 -7.93 -21.87
CA LYS A 57 9.11 -7.93 -23.28
C LYS A 57 9.69 -6.57 -23.68
N THR A 58 9.25 -5.52 -23.01
CA THR A 58 9.64 -4.14 -23.30
C THR A 58 10.22 -3.44 -22.06
N TRP A 59 10.87 -2.30 -22.28
CA TRP A 59 11.24 -1.41 -21.18
C TRP A 59 10.02 -0.89 -20.44
N THR A 60 8.90 -0.65 -21.15
CA THR A 60 7.64 -0.25 -20.55
C THR A 60 7.14 -1.29 -19.54
N ASP A 61 7.20 -2.58 -19.87
CA ASP A 61 6.84 -3.66 -18.94
C ASP A 61 7.70 -3.63 -17.67
N SER A 62 9.00 -3.38 -17.83
CA SER A 62 9.96 -3.30 -16.71
C SER A 62 9.70 -2.07 -15.84
N ILE A 63 9.38 -0.93 -16.46
CA ILE A 63 8.98 0.31 -15.78
C ILE A 63 7.68 0.09 -15.01
N LEU A 64 6.68 -0.56 -15.62
CA LEU A 64 5.40 -0.86 -14.99
C LEU A 64 5.55 -1.78 -13.78
N LEU A 65 6.41 -2.80 -13.86
CA LEU A 65 6.73 -3.65 -12.71
C LEU A 65 7.25 -2.83 -11.54
N ASN A 66 8.21 -1.95 -11.83
CA ASN A 66 8.82 -1.07 -10.85
C ASN A 66 7.82 -0.06 -10.29
N ASP A 67 6.94 0.47 -11.12
CA ASP A 67 5.87 1.39 -10.74
C ASP A 67 4.88 0.75 -9.77
N TYR A 68 4.44 -0.49 -10.04
CA TYR A 68 3.56 -1.24 -9.13
C TYR A 68 4.23 -1.54 -7.80
N LEU A 69 5.51 -1.91 -7.81
CA LEU A 69 6.27 -2.10 -6.57
C LEU A 69 6.42 -0.77 -5.81
N ALA A 70 6.69 0.33 -6.51
CA ALA A 70 6.80 1.66 -5.91
C ALA A 70 5.48 2.11 -5.26
N PHE A 71 4.32 1.88 -5.90
CA PHE A 71 3.02 2.15 -5.28
C PHE A 71 2.87 1.42 -3.95
N PHE A 72 3.15 0.11 -3.95
CA PHE A 72 3.06 -0.70 -2.75
C PHE A 72 4.00 -0.17 -1.65
N VAL A 73 5.29 -0.03 -1.96
CA VAL A 73 6.31 0.34 -0.96
C VAL A 73 6.08 1.75 -0.41
N ILE A 74 5.80 2.74 -1.27
CA ILE A 74 5.63 4.14 -0.84
C ILE A 74 4.38 4.27 0.04
N LEU A 75 3.23 3.77 -0.43
CA LEU A 75 1.98 3.87 0.32
C LEU A 75 2.04 3.05 1.62
N TYR A 76 2.66 1.87 1.58
CA TYR A 76 2.84 1.03 2.74
C TYR A 76 3.63 1.75 3.83
N TRP A 77 4.83 2.24 3.54
CA TRP A 77 5.66 2.88 4.56
C TRP A 77 5.07 4.18 5.09
N LEU A 78 4.46 5.00 4.24
CA LEU A 78 3.70 6.18 4.69
C LEU A 78 2.58 5.76 5.65
N GLY A 79 1.84 4.72 5.30
CA GLY A 79 0.78 4.18 6.14
C GLY A 79 1.29 3.65 7.47
N ILE A 80 2.40 2.91 7.50
CA ILE A 80 3.00 2.42 8.76
C ILE A 80 3.36 3.58 9.69
N PHE A 81 4.01 4.64 9.17
CA PHE A 81 4.37 5.79 10.01
C PHE A 81 3.15 6.52 10.58
N ASP A 82 2.06 6.58 9.82
CA ASP A 82 0.81 7.12 10.34
C ASP A 82 0.17 6.19 11.38
N LEU A 83 0.11 4.88 11.12
CA LEU A 83 -0.46 3.89 12.03
C LEU A 83 0.28 3.82 13.37
N LEU A 84 1.61 3.86 13.36
CA LEU A 84 2.42 3.90 14.58
C LEU A 84 2.02 5.08 15.48
N ARG A 85 1.73 6.25 14.88
CA ARG A 85 1.33 7.46 15.62
C ARG A 85 -0.12 7.41 16.13
N ILE A 86 -0.94 6.50 15.60
CA ILE A 86 -2.33 6.35 16.04
C ILE A 86 -2.40 5.53 17.34
N TYR A 87 -1.63 4.45 17.43
CA TYR A 87 -1.72 3.50 18.55
C TYR A 87 -0.37 3.29 19.26
N ILE A 88 0.65 2.80 18.57
CA ILE A 88 1.91 2.32 19.18
C ILE A 88 2.64 3.43 19.94
N VAL A 89 2.88 4.59 19.33
CA VAL A 89 3.61 5.69 20.00
C VAL A 89 2.83 6.20 21.22
N PRO A 90 1.51 6.48 21.13
CA PRO A 90 0.73 6.82 22.33
C PRO A 90 0.72 5.74 23.42
N ALA A 91 0.73 4.45 23.05
CA ALA A 91 0.76 3.34 23.99
C ALA A 91 2.13 3.26 24.70
N GLU A 92 3.22 3.29 23.92
CA GLU A 92 4.60 3.25 24.44
C GLU A 92 4.89 4.42 25.39
N GLU A 93 4.44 5.63 25.04
CA GLU A 93 4.62 6.84 25.84
C GLU A 93 3.60 6.98 26.99
N ARG A 94 2.68 6.02 27.17
CA ARG A 94 1.59 6.03 28.17
C ARG A 94 0.65 7.23 28.08
N TYR A 95 0.62 7.92 26.94
CA TYR A 95 -0.32 9.02 26.70
C TYR A 95 -1.69 8.52 26.25
N LEU A 96 -1.81 7.24 25.90
CA LEU A 96 -3.07 6.67 25.44
C LEU A 96 -4.17 6.74 26.51
N ASP A 97 -3.84 6.52 27.79
CA ASP A 97 -4.78 6.69 28.91
C ASP A 97 -5.31 8.12 29.02
N VAL A 98 -4.42 9.11 28.81
CA VAL A 98 -4.79 10.53 28.81
C VAL A 98 -5.71 10.84 27.63
N LEU A 99 -5.44 10.27 26.45
CA LEU A 99 -6.27 10.46 25.26
C LEU A 99 -7.64 9.79 25.38
N LEU A 100 -7.71 8.66 26.07
CA LEU A 100 -8.93 7.88 26.34
C LEU A 100 -9.72 8.39 27.55
N SER A 101 -9.17 9.31 28.36
CA SER A 101 -9.92 10.01 29.43
C SER A 101 -11.04 10.92 28.90
N LYS A 102 -11.03 11.22 27.59
CA LYS A 102 -12.09 11.97 26.92
C LYS A 102 -13.39 11.16 26.89
N PRO A 103 -14.58 11.79 26.84
CA PRO A 103 -15.87 11.11 26.76
C PRO A 103 -16.12 10.51 25.36
N LEU A 104 -15.20 9.68 24.89
CA LEU A 104 -15.21 8.99 23.60
C LEU A 104 -14.98 7.51 23.85
N THR A 105 -15.72 6.66 23.16
CA THR A 105 -15.39 5.23 23.15
C THR A 105 -14.05 5.00 22.45
N ARG A 106 -13.32 3.96 22.84
CA ARG A 106 -12.02 3.63 22.24
C ARG A 106 -12.14 3.36 20.73
N THR A 107 -13.22 2.72 20.30
CA THR A 107 -13.52 2.55 18.86
C THR A 107 -13.74 3.88 18.17
N GLN A 108 -14.51 4.82 18.73
CA GLN A 108 -14.71 6.13 18.11
C GLN A 108 -13.41 6.91 17.99
N TYR A 109 -12.54 6.83 18.99
CA TYR A 109 -11.20 7.42 18.95
C TYR A 109 -10.37 6.83 17.80
N LEU A 110 -10.27 5.49 17.72
CA LEU A 110 -9.50 4.81 16.68
C LEU A 110 -10.05 5.15 15.28
N MET A 111 -11.36 5.02 15.09
CA MET A 111 -12.02 5.27 13.82
C MET A 111 -11.83 6.72 13.35
N ALA A 112 -11.88 7.69 14.27
CA ALA A 112 -11.69 9.10 13.93
C ALA A 112 -10.29 9.39 13.36
N ARG A 113 -9.28 8.56 13.66
CA ARG A 113 -7.90 8.71 13.20
C ARG A 113 -7.59 7.84 11.99
N VAL A 114 -8.03 6.58 12.03
CA VAL A 114 -7.75 5.58 10.99
C VAL A 114 -8.44 5.94 9.67
N TRP A 115 -9.72 6.34 9.71
CA TRP A 115 -10.46 6.64 8.48
C TRP A 115 -9.86 7.76 7.65
N PRO A 116 -9.55 8.93 8.23
CA PRO A 116 -8.88 9.99 7.48
C PRO A 116 -7.51 9.58 6.96
N THR A 117 -6.72 8.85 7.75
CA THR A 117 -5.41 8.33 7.29
C THR A 117 -5.58 7.44 6.06
N PHE A 118 -6.49 6.46 6.09
CA PHE A 118 -6.74 5.59 4.94
C PHE A 118 -7.28 6.37 3.73
N ALA A 119 -8.12 7.38 3.94
CA ALA A 119 -8.61 8.26 2.88
C ALA A 119 -7.46 9.06 2.24
N VAL A 120 -6.53 9.59 3.04
CA VAL A 120 -5.33 10.28 2.55
C VAL A 120 -4.44 9.33 1.76
N LEU A 121 -4.19 8.13 2.27
CA LEU A 121 -3.39 7.11 1.56
C LEU A 121 -4.04 6.69 0.24
N LEU A 122 -5.37 6.53 0.21
CA LEU A 122 -6.10 6.24 -1.02
C LEU A 122 -5.97 7.39 -2.03
N ALA A 123 -6.12 8.64 -1.58
CA ALA A 123 -5.95 9.81 -2.44
C ALA A 123 -4.51 9.92 -2.99
N LEU A 124 -3.50 9.68 -2.15
CA LEU A 124 -2.09 9.61 -2.59
C LEU A 124 -1.88 8.50 -3.60
N GLY A 125 -2.49 7.33 -3.39
CA GLY A 125 -2.42 6.21 -4.33
C GLY A 125 -3.01 6.59 -5.68
N VAL A 126 -4.19 7.21 -5.71
CA VAL A 126 -4.79 7.72 -6.95
C VAL A 126 -3.89 8.73 -7.65
N LEU A 127 -3.30 9.68 -6.91
CA LEU A 127 -2.39 10.68 -7.46
C LEU A 127 -1.10 10.06 -8.03
N LEU A 128 -0.52 9.08 -7.35
CA LEU A 128 0.64 8.33 -7.85
C LEU A 128 0.30 7.57 -9.13
N VAL A 129 -0.85 6.88 -9.15
CA VAL A 129 -1.32 6.12 -10.31
C VAL A 129 -1.54 7.03 -11.52
N VAL A 130 -2.20 8.17 -11.32
CA VAL A 130 -2.40 9.16 -12.40
C VAL A 130 -1.06 9.76 -12.84
N GLY A 131 -0.19 10.11 -11.90
CA GLY A 131 1.11 10.70 -12.23
C GLY A 131 2.04 9.74 -12.99
N TYR A 132 2.07 8.46 -12.62
CA TYR A 132 2.85 7.45 -13.35
C TYR A 132 2.23 7.11 -14.71
N TRP A 133 0.90 7.13 -14.82
CA TRP A 133 0.23 7.02 -16.13
C TRP A 133 0.64 8.18 -17.05
N MET A 134 0.57 9.43 -16.56
CA MET A 134 0.98 10.62 -17.31
C MET A 134 2.44 10.53 -17.72
N LYS A 135 3.30 10.11 -16.80
CA LYS A 135 4.73 9.89 -17.06
C LYS A 135 4.95 8.92 -18.23
N ILE A 136 4.33 7.75 -18.22
CA ILE A 136 4.47 6.76 -19.30
C ILE A 136 3.92 7.34 -20.60
N ALA A 137 2.75 7.97 -20.56
CA ALA A 137 2.13 8.59 -21.73
C ALA A 137 3.03 9.65 -22.39
N LEU A 138 3.74 10.45 -21.58
CA LEU A 138 4.58 11.55 -22.05
C LEU A 138 5.99 11.10 -22.49
N ILE A 139 6.58 10.11 -21.82
CA ILE A 139 7.98 9.70 -22.04
C ILE A 139 8.06 8.51 -22.99
N ASN A 140 7.25 7.47 -22.77
CA ASN A 140 7.29 6.21 -23.51
C ASN A 140 6.28 6.18 -24.66
N GLY A 141 5.23 7.00 -24.58
CA GLY A 141 4.17 7.11 -25.57
C GLY A 141 2.95 6.22 -25.26
N LEU A 142 1.76 6.72 -25.65
CA LEU A 142 0.47 6.06 -25.35
C LEU A 142 0.29 4.69 -26.03
N GLY A 143 0.99 4.42 -27.13
CA GLY A 143 0.87 3.15 -27.87
C GLY A 143 1.44 1.94 -27.12
N GLU A 144 2.33 2.17 -26.16
CA GLU A 144 2.99 1.14 -25.35
C GLU A 144 2.17 0.78 -24.09
N LEU A 145 1.08 1.50 -23.81
CA LEU A 145 0.32 1.37 -22.56
C LEU A 145 -1.12 0.95 -22.80
N ASN A 146 -1.45 -0.27 -22.38
CA ASN A 146 -2.85 -0.64 -22.18
C ASN A 146 -3.39 0.07 -20.93
N THR A 147 -4.00 1.24 -21.15
CA THR A 147 -4.51 2.12 -20.09
C THR A 147 -5.49 1.41 -19.16
N LEU A 148 -6.39 0.59 -19.71
CA LEU A 148 -7.38 -0.14 -18.92
C LEU A 148 -6.72 -1.20 -18.03
N ALA A 149 -5.78 -1.97 -18.57
CA ALA A 149 -5.02 -2.95 -17.81
C ALA A 149 -4.17 -2.30 -16.71
N TYR A 150 -3.60 -1.12 -17.00
CA TYR A 150 -2.81 -0.33 -16.05
C TYR A 150 -3.64 0.13 -14.85
N PHE A 151 -4.78 0.80 -15.08
CA PHE A 151 -5.62 1.28 -13.99
C PHE A 151 -6.20 0.11 -13.18
N SER A 152 -6.54 -1.00 -13.84
CA SER A 152 -7.04 -2.20 -13.18
C SER A 152 -5.97 -2.82 -12.26
N ALA A 153 -4.75 -3.02 -12.76
CA ALA A 153 -3.62 -3.51 -11.96
C ALA A 153 -3.31 -2.56 -10.78
N SER A 154 -3.29 -1.26 -11.06
CA SER A 154 -3.01 -0.23 -10.06
C SER A 154 -4.06 -0.21 -8.94
N ALA A 155 -5.34 -0.36 -9.28
CA ALA A 155 -6.42 -0.45 -8.30
C ALA A 155 -6.25 -1.68 -7.38
N ILE A 156 -5.85 -2.83 -7.94
CA ILE A 156 -5.53 -4.04 -7.16
C ILE A 156 -4.36 -3.75 -6.20
N VAL A 157 -3.27 -3.14 -6.68
CA VAL A 157 -2.10 -2.85 -5.84
C VAL A 157 -2.42 -1.88 -4.71
N VAL A 158 -3.12 -0.78 -4.99
CA VAL A 158 -3.47 0.23 -3.97
C VAL A 158 -4.41 -0.38 -2.93
N SER A 159 -5.46 -1.08 -3.36
CA SER A 159 -6.40 -1.72 -2.44
C SER A 159 -5.75 -2.83 -1.60
N PHE A 160 -4.88 -3.64 -2.22
CA PHE A 160 -4.06 -4.63 -1.51
C PHE A 160 -3.17 -3.98 -0.46
N THR A 161 -2.51 -2.86 -0.78
CA THR A 161 -1.65 -2.14 0.16
C THR A 161 -2.43 -1.68 1.39
N LEU A 162 -3.61 -1.09 1.19
CA LEU A 162 -4.50 -0.68 2.30
C LEU A 162 -4.97 -1.89 3.11
N PHE A 163 -5.25 -3.02 2.46
CA PHE A 163 -5.59 -4.25 3.15
C PHE A 163 -4.44 -4.78 4.03
N VAL A 164 -3.21 -4.85 3.52
CA VAL A 164 -2.06 -5.25 4.32
C VAL A 164 -1.84 -4.28 5.49
N LEU A 165 -1.97 -2.96 5.27
CA LEU A 165 -1.89 -1.98 6.35
C LEU A 165 -2.93 -2.20 7.44
N SER A 166 -4.16 -2.57 7.08
CA SER A 166 -5.21 -2.87 8.07
C SER A 166 -4.91 -4.13 8.89
N ILE A 167 -4.28 -5.14 8.29
CA ILE A 167 -3.83 -6.35 8.99
C ILE A 167 -2.71 -5.98 9.96
N VAL A 168 -1.75 -5.16 9.52
CA VAL A 168 -0.64 -4.71 10.37
C VAL A 168 -1.15 -3.85 11.52
N MET A 169 -2.12 -2.96 11.28
CA MET A 169 -2.78 -2.21 12.33
C MET A 169 -3.44 -3.11 13.38
N PHE A 170 -4.11 -4.17 12.93
CA PHE A 170 -4.66 -5.17 13.85
C PHE A 170 -3.55 -5.90 14.63
N ALA A 171 -2.44 -6.24 13.96
CA ALA A 171 -1.28 -6.85 14.60
C ALA A 171 -0.62 -5.93 15.64
N PHE A 172 -0.61 -4.62 15.43
CA PHE A 172 -0.08 -3.65 16.38
C PHE A 172 -0.79 -3.69 17.73
N MET A 173 -2.04 -4.16 17.80
CA MET A 173 -2.77 -4.35 19.06
C MET A 173 -2.14 -5.40 20.00
N PHE A 174 -1.13 -6.13 19.55
CA PHE A 174 -0.42 -7.15 20.32
C PHE A 174 0.99 -6.72 20.74
N PHE A 175 1.38 -5.47 20.47
CA PHE A 175 2.69 -4.93 20.78
C PHE A 175 2.57 -3.54 21.41
N ASP A 176 3.43 -3.27 22.39
CA ASP A 176 3.46 -1.99 23.09
C ASP A 176 4.71 -1.16 22.74
N GLU A 177 5.65 -1.75 22.01
CA GLU A 177 6.94 -1.13 21.67
C GLU A 177 7.06 -0.86 20.17
N THR A 178 7.53 0.34 19.81
CA THR A 178 7.76 0.75 18.42
C THR A 178 8.71 -0.20 17.70
N TYR A 179 9.73 -0.72 18.38
CA TYR A 179 10.71 -1.63 17.77
C TYR A 179 10.03 -2.91 17.25
N ASN A 180 9.22 -3.57 18.09
CA ASN A 180 8.52 -4.82 17.71
C ASN A 180 7.48 -4.56 16.62
N ALA A 181 6.77 -3.44 16.71
CA ALA A 181 5.82 -3.02 15.68
C ALA A 181 6.52 -2.81 14.32
N LEU A 182 7.71 -2.19 14.30
CA LEU A 182 8.50 -2.03 13.07
C LEU A 182 8.99 -3.36 12.50
N VAL A 183 9.39 -4.33 13.34
CA VAL A 183 9.77 -5.67 12.86
C VAL A 183 8.58 -6.36 12.18
N VAL A 184 7.39 -6.29 12.77
CA VAL A 184 6.16 -6.84 12.18
C VAL A 184 5.81 -6.12 10.88
N ALA A 185 5.95 -4.79 10.84
CA ALA A 185 5.74 -4.02 9.62
C ALA A 185 6.74 -4.39 8.51
N CYS A 186 8.02 -4.61 8.84
CA CYS A 186 9.00 -5.11 7.87
C CYS A 186 8.60 -6.49 7.32
N ALA A 187 8.24 -7.41 8.21
CA ALA A 187 7.83 -8.76 7.82
C ALA A 187 6.59 -8.74 6.90
N ALA A 188 5.58 -7.95 7.24
CA ALA A 188 4.37 -7.79 6.43
C ALA A 188 4.61 -7.08 5.09
N CYS A 189 5.64 -6.23 4.98
CA CYS A 189 6.06 -5.62 3.72
C CYS A 189 6.74 -6.64 2.79
N ILE A 190 7.61 -7.48 3.36
CA ILE A 190 8.41 -8.45 2.61
C ILE A 190 7.57 -9.65 2.18
N LEU A 191 6.65 -10.12 3.04
CA LEU A 191 5.90 -11.36 2.82
C LEU A 191 5.18 -11.41 1.46
N PRO A 192 4.47 -10.37 0.98
CA PRO A 192 3.86 -10.36 -0.34
C PRO A 192 4.85 -10.39 -1.51
N LEU A 193 6.10 -9.97 -1.28
CA LEU A 193 7.15 -9.89 -2.30
C LEU A 193 7.98 -11.17 -2.39
N LEU A 194 7.96 -12.02 -1.36
CA LEU A 194 8.69 -13.29 -1.33
C LEU A 194 8.37 -14.21 -2.51
N PRO A 195 7.11 -14.39 -2.93
CA PRO A 195 6.82 -15.27 -4.06
C PRO A 195 7.44 -14.76 -5.36
N ALA A 196 7.48 -13.43 -5.56
CA ALA A 196 8.12 -12.84 -6.72
C ALA A 196 9.64 -13.02 -6.67
N SER A 197 10.28 -12.80 -5.52
CA SER A 197 11.72 -13.06 -5.40
C SER A 197 12.05 -14.54 -5.56
N MET A 198 11.26 -15.44 -4.97
CA MET A 198 11.40 -16.89 -5.17
C MET A 198 11.26 -17.28 -6.63
N TYR A 199 10.30 -16.68 -7.36
CA TYR A 199 10.13 -16.93 -8.79
C TYR A 199 11.37 -16.51 -9.60
N MET A 200 12.05 -15.41 -9.23
CA MET A 200 13.28 -14.98 -9.90
C MET A 200 14.41 -16.00 -9.78
N TYR A 201 14.54 -16.68 -8.63
CA TYR A 201 15.64 -17.62 -8.36
C TYR A 201 15.28 -19.09 -8.64
N ARG A 202 14.01 -19.46 -8.48
CA ARG A 202 13.47 -20.83 -8.59
C ARG A 202 12.15 -20.86 -9.38
N PRO A 203 12.17 -20.49 -10.68
CA PRO A 203 10.97 -20.51 -11.51
C PRO A 203 10.39 -21.93 -11.68
N ASP A 204 11.22 -22.97 -11.47
CA ASP A 204 10.84 -24.39 -11.49
C ASP A 204 9.80 -24.76 -10.43
N VAL A 205 9.71 -24.02 -9.31
CA VAL A 205 8.71 -24.25 -8.28
C VAL A 205 7.32 -23.75 -8.71
N PHE A 206 7.26 -22.87 -9.70
CA PHE A 206 6.03 -22.21 -10.19
C PHE A 206 5.57 -22.79 -11.54
N THR A 207 5.70 -24.10 -11.72
CA THR A 207 5.25 -24.82 -12.92
C THR A 207 3.73 -24.81 -13.12
N SER A 208 2.97 -24.77 -12.02
CA SER A 208 1.52 -24.58 -12.08
C SER A 208 1.18 -23.15 -12.51
N ALA A 209 0.45 -23.01 -13.62
CA ALA A 209 -0.06 -21.73 -14.09
C ALA A 209 -0.87 -21.03 -12.99
N VAL A 210 -1.68 -21.77 -12.23
CA VAL A 210 -2.46 -21.21 -11.12
C VAL A 210 -1.54 -20.60 -10.07
N LEU A 211 -0.51 -21.31 -9.62
CA LEU A 211 0.42 -20.82 -8.60
C LEU A 211 1.18 -19.57 -9.09
N LYS A 212 1.67 -19.62 -10.33
CA LYS A 212 2.37 -18.50 -10.96
C LYS A 212 1.49 -17.25 -11.05
N TYR A 213 0.29 -17.36 -11.59
CA TYR A 213 -0.58 -16.20 -11.83
C TYR A 213 -1.29 -15.68 -10.58
N THR A 214 -1.37 -16.45 -9.50
CA THR A 214 -2.03 -16.02 -8.25
C THR A 214 -1.06 -15.44 -7.22
N VAL A 215 0.15 -15.98 -7.10
CA VAL A 215 1.01 -15.71 -5.95
C VAL A 215 2.19 -14.79 -6.28
N VAL A 216 2.65 -14.73 -7.54
CA VAL A 216 3.82 -13.93 -7.96
C VAL A 216 3.46 -12.46 -8.16
N PHE A 217 3.13 -11.77 -7.07
CA PHE A 217 2.72 -10.38 -7.07
C PHE A 217 3.91 -9.40 -6.96
N PRO A 218 3.91 -8.24 -7.64
CA PRO A 218 2.91 -7.75 -8.59
C PRO A 218 3.15 -8.19 -10.05
N ALA A 219 4.17 -9.00 -10.33
CA ALA A 219 4.55 -9.38 -11.70
C ALA A 219 3.44 -10.11 -12.47
N ASN A 220 2.59 -10.86 -11.76
CA ASN A 220 1.41 -11.51 -12.33
C ASN A 220 0.43 -10.54 -13.01
N LEU A 221 0.35 -9.28 -12.55
CA LEU A 221 -0.49 -8.26 -13.14
C LEU A 221 0.00 -7.81 -14.52
N LEU A 222 1.29 -7.98 -14.83
CA LEU A 222 1.84 -7.69 -16.16
C LEU A 222 1.56 -8.82 -17.15
N TRP A 223 1.47 -10.06 -16.66
CA TRP A 223 1.40 -11.23 -17.54
C TRP A 223 0.00 -11.48 -18.11
N SER A 224 -1.05 -11.00 -17.45
CA SER A 224 -2.45 -11.24 -17.84
C SER A 224 -3.25 -9.93 -17.99
N PRO A 225 -2.81 -8.98 -18.85
CA PRO A 225 -3.41 -7.65 -18.95
C PRO A 225 -4.89 -7.67 -19.35
N SER A 226 -5.31 -8.68 -20.13
CA SER A 226 -6.70 -8.88 -20.53
C SER A 226 -7.62 -9.29 -19.38
N SER A 227 -7.10 -9.99 -18.36
CA SER A 227 -7.86 -10.45 -17.21
C SER A 227 -7.86 -9.46 -16.05
N ASN A 228 -6.97 -8.46 -16.07
CA ASN A 228 -6.80 -7.51 -14.98
C ASN A 228 -8.08 -6.78 -14.61
N LEU A 229 -8.91 -6.40 -15.58
CA LEU A 229 -10.17 -5.69 -15.30
C LEU A 229 -11.12 -6.55 -14.45
N LEU A 230 -11.34 -7.80 -14.87
CA LEU A 230 -12.22 -8.73 -14.16
C LEU A 230 -11.70 -8.98 -12.74
N TRP A 231 -10.39 -9.22 -12.61
CA TRP A 231 -9.77 -9.39 -11.29
C TRP A 231 -9.82 -8.13 -10.45
N ALA A 232 -9.69 -6.94 -11.02
CA ALA A 232 -9.80 -5.69 -10.29
C ALA A 232 -11.21 -5.48 -9.73
N CYS A 233 -12.25 -5.82 -10.51
CA CYS A 233 -13.64 -5.76 -10.05
C CYS A 233 -13.94 -6.70 -8.87
N VAL A 234 -13.18 -7.78 -8.70
CA VAL A 234 -13.35 -8.74 -7.59
C VAL A 234 -12.40 -8.43 -6.43
N LEU A 235 -11.10 -8.36 -6.72
CA LEU A 235 -10.05 -8.24 -5.71
C LEU A 235 -10.01 -6.86 -5.06
N ALA A 236 -10.18 -5.78 -5.81
CA ALA A 236 -10.08 -4.45 -5.21
C ALA A 236 -11.22 -4.20 -4.19
N PRO A 237 -12.50 -4.49 -4.49
CA PRO A 237 -13.55 -4.43 -3.49
C PRO A 237 -13.36 -5.43 -2.35
N ALA A 238 -12.86 -6.65 -2.63
CA ALA A 238 -12.59 -7.64 -1.58
C ALA A 238 -11.50 -7.16 -0.62
N PHE A 239 -10.41 -6.57 -1.11
CA PHE A 239 -9.35 -6.01 -0.28
C PHE A 239 -9.82 -4.79 0.51
N LEU A 240 -10.58 -3.87 -0.10
CA LEU A 240 -11.15 -2.73 0.62
C LEU A 240 -12.17 -3.16 1.68
N GLY A 241 -13.02 -4.14 1.37
CA GLY A 241 -13.97 -4.74 2.31
C GLY A 241 -13.26 -5.48 3.44
N GLY A 242 -12.20 -6.23 3.13
CA GLY A 242 -11.32 -6.86 4.12
C GLY A 242 -10.65 -5.82 5.01
N ALA A 243 -10.17 -4.71 4.43
CA ALA A 243 -9.54 -3.64 5.17
C ALA A 243 -10.52 -3.00 6.16
N TYR A 244 -11.74 -2.74 5.71
CA TYR A 244 -12.84 -2.27 6.56
C TYR A 244 -13.08 -3.23 7.73
N LEU A 245 -13.16 -4.54 7.47
CA LEU A 245 -13.38 -5.55 8.51
C LEU A 245 -12.24 -5.56 9.54
N PHE A 246 -10.97 -5.52 9.12
CA PHE A 246 -9.83 -5.47 10.05
C PHE A 246 -9.81 -4.18 10.88
N ILE A 247 -10.18 -3.05 10.29
CA ILE A 247 -10.33 -1.78 11.03
C ILE A 247 -11.40 -1.91 12.12
N LEU A 248 -12.55 -2.53 11.81
CA LEU A 248 -13.60 -2.81 12.81
C LEU A 248 -13.14 -3.77 13.90
N LEU A 249 -12.42 -4.85 13.54
CA LEU A 249 -11.88 -5.81 14.49
C LEU A 249 -10.86 -5.16 15.43
N THR A 250 -10.04 -4.25 14.91
CA THR A 250 -9.09 -3.47 15.70
C THR A 250 -9.80 -2.60 16.74
N GLY A 251 -10.87 -1.90 16.34
CA GLY A 251 -11.69 -1.10 17.25
C GLY A 251 -12.29 -1.95 18.38
N LYS A 252 -12.90 -3.08 18.03
CA LYS A 252 -13.44 -4.04 19.02
C LYS A 252 -12.36 -4.59 19.95
N ARG A 253 -11.18 -4.91 19.42
CA ARG A 253 -10.06 -5.40 20.23
C ARG A 253 -9.61 -4.35 21.25
N LEU A 254 -9.48 -3.09 20.81
CA LEU A 254 -9.09 -1.98 21.67
C LEU A 254 -10.10 -1.74 22.81
N GLU A 255 -11.40 -1.96 22.57
CA GLU A 255 -12.44 -1.92 23.62
C GLU A 255 -12.29 -3.03 24.65
N SER A 256 -11.81 -4.22 24.25
CA SER A 256 -11.66 -5.38 25.15
C SER A 256 -10.40 -5.36 26.02
N MET A 257 -9.54 -4.34 25.90
CA MET A 257 -8.30 -4.25 26.67
C MET A 257 -8.55 -3.54 27.99
N ASP A 258 -8.45 -4.24 29.13
CA ASP A 258 -8.79 -3.65 30.43
C ASP A 258 -7.80 -2.55 30.88
N SER A 259 -6.56 -2.59 30.38
CA SER A 259 -5.52 -1.57 30.54
C SER A 259 -4.54 -1.63 29.36
N ILE A 260 -3.89 -0.50 29.04
CA ILE A 260 -2.81 -0.41 28.04
C ILE A 260 -1.54 0.01 28.78
#